data_AF-A0A9X9WCR5-F1
#
_entry.id   AF-A0A9X9WCR5-F1
#
_cell.length_a   1.000
_cell.length_b   1.000
_cell.length_c   1.000
_cell.angle_alpha   90.00
_cell.angle_beta   90.00
_cell.angle_gamma   90.00
#
_symmetry.space_group_name_H-M   'P 1'
#
loop_
_entity.id
_entity.type
_entity.pdbx_description
1 polymer ?
#
loop_
_entity_poly.entity_id
_entity_poly.type
_entity_poly.pdbx_seq_one_letter_code
_entity_poly.pdbx_strand_id
1 'polypeptide(L)'
;MERSTPHQAAPRTGNLDFGLAGLPNGEAMTRAATNLMKESMDFVSDRLRADSRMLEQACNCGNIADLAALQQQWMAEAFRAYSEVTSRMLTQAFAAATPAEAPEATTRPSRAVRAAEPAAAA
;
A
#
# COMPACT_ATOMS: atom_id res chain seq x y z
N MET A 1 15.90 -43.44 -39.38
CA MET A 1 15.27 -43.63 -38.07
C MET A 1 16.25 -43.10 -37.05
N GLU A 2 15.98 -41.96 -36.40
CA GLU A 2 16.33 -41.71 -34.99
C GLU A 2 15.71 -40.39 -34.51
N ARG A 3 14.57 -40.58 -33.83
CA ARG A 3 13.92 -39.84 -32.73
C ARG A 3 14.13 -38.32 -32.64
N SER A 4 13.10 -37.63 -33.13
CA SER A 4 12.70 -36.27 -32.74
C SER A 4 12.38 -36.24 -31.24
N THR A 5 13.04 -35.38 -30.46
CA THR A 5 12.75 -35.15 -29.05
C THR A 5 11.58 -34.17 -28.90
N PRO A 6 10.59 -34.44 -28.03
CA PRO A 6 9.46 -33.55 -27.83
C PRO A 6 9.88 -32.34 -26.99
N HIS A 7 9.58 -31.15 -27.51
CA HIS A 7 9.72 -29.88 -26.81
C HIS A 7 8.67 -29.82 -25.69
N GLN A 8 9.09 -30.13 -24.47
CA GLN A 8 8.24 -30.06 -23.28
C GLN A 8 7.99 -28.58 -22.96
N ALA A 9 6.80 -28.09 -23.29
CA ALA A 9 6.32 -26.78 -22.88
C ALA A 9 6.05 -26.80 -21.37
N ALA A 10 6.83 -26.05 -20.61
CA ALA A 10 6.59 -25.86 -19.19
C ALA A 10 5.25 -25.13 -18.96
N PRO A 11 4.47 -25.52 -17.95
CA PRO A 11 3.21 -24.87 -17.64
C PRO A 11 3.48 -23.43 -17.16
N ARG A 12 2.95 -22.45 -17.90
CA ARG A 12 2.83 -21.07 -17.41
C ARG A 12 1.79 -21.05 -16.29
N THR A 13 2.24 -21.29 -15.06
CA THR A 13 1.49 -20.88 -13.87
C THR A 13 1.38 -19.36 -13.92
N GLY A 14 0.21 -18.89 -14.36
CA GLY A 14 -0.16 -17.49 -14.40
C GLY A 14 -0.35 -16.95 -13.00
N ASN A 15 0.74 -16.74 -12.26
CA ASN A 15 0.76 -15.66 -11.29
C ASN A 15 1.08 -14.40 -12.08
N LEU A 16 0.18 -13.43 -12.03
CA LEU A 16 0.44 -12.05 -12.45
C LEU A 16 1.51 -11.49 -11.51
N ASP A 17 2.76 -11.87 -11.77
CA ASP A 17 3.92 -11.29 -11.13
C ASP A 17 4.12 -9.91 -11.75
N PHE A 18 3.64 -8.88 -11.04
CA PHE A 18 3.83 -7.47 -11.41
C PHE A 18 5.30 -7.01 -11.29
N GLY A 19 6.27 -7.93 -11.26
CA GLY A 19 7.69 -7.63 -11.05
C GLY A 19 8.01 -7.18 -9.63
N LEU A 20 7.07 -7.36 -8.69
CA LEU A 20 7.21 -6.98 -7.28
C LEU A 20 7.75 -8.15 -6.43
N ALA A 21 7.72 -9.39 -6.92
CA ALA A 21 8.15 -10.58 -6.18
C ALA A 21 9.66 -10.61 -5.83
N GLY A 22 10.46 -9.67 -6.35
CA GLY A 22 11.88 -9.51 -6.04
C GLY A 22 12.24 -8.28 -5.20
N LEU A 23 11.26 -7.45 -4.82
CA LEU A 23 11.51 -6.27 -3.97
C LEU A 23 11.41 -6.64 -2.49
N PRO A 24 12.28 -6.11 -1.62
CA PRO A 24 12.33 -6.48 -0.20
C PRO A 24 11.01 -6.28 0.56
N ASN A 25 10.07 -5.51 0.00
CA ASN A 25 8.74 -5.23 0.54
C ASN A 25 7.58 -5.53 -0.43
N GLY A 26 7.77 -6.36 -1.46
CA GLY A 26 6.78 -6.57 -2.54
C GLY A 26 5.37 -6.91 -2.06
N GLU A 27 5.24 -7.85 -1.12
CA GLU A 27 3.94 -8.25 -0.54
C GLU A 27 3.28 -7.10 0.25
N ALA A 28 4.06 -6.34 1.03
CA ALA A 28 3.57 -5.20 1.80
C ALA A 28 3.06 -4.09 0.88
N MET A 29 3.77 -3.83 -0.23
CA MET A 29 3.35 -2.87 -1.25
C MET A 29 2.07 -3.31 -1.97
N THR A 30 1.96 -4.58 -2.38
CA THR A 30 0.74 -5.11 -3.01
C THR A 30 -0.47 -5.05 -2.07
N ARG A 31 -0.27 -5.37 -0.80
CA ARG A 31 -1.32 -5.28 0.23
C ARG A 31 -1.75 -3.83 0.46
N ALA A 32 -0.79 -2.92 0.61
CA ALA A 32 -1.08 -1.50 0.75
C ALA A 32 -1.81 -0.93 -0.47
N ALA A 33 -1.39 -1.28 -1.69
CA ALA A 33 -2.08 -0.89 -2.91
C ALA A 33 -3.53 -1.39 -2.95
N THR A 34 -3.76 -2.64 -2.54
CA THR A 34 -5.13 -3.22 -2.46
C THR A 34 -5.99 -2.49 -1.44
N ASN A 35 -5.44 -2.20 -0.27
CA ASN A 35 -6.13 -1.44 0.78
C ASN A 35 -6.44 -0.01 0.33
N LEU A 36 -5.49 0.67 -0.31
CA LEU A 36 -5.69 2.00 -0.90
C LEU A 36 -6.81 2.01 -1.95
N MET A 37 -6.84 1.01 -2.84
CA MET A 37 -7.90 0.87 -3.84
C MET A 37 -9.27 0.66 -3.17
N LYS A 38 -9.36 -0.24 -2.20
CA LYS A 38 -10.59 -0.48 -1.44
C LYS A 38 -11.07 0.79 -0.74
N GLU A 39 -10.18 1.46 -0.01
CA GLU A 39 -10.52 2.66 0.74
C GLU A 39 -10.94 3.81 -0.18
N SER A 40 -10.35 3.90 -1.38
CA SER A 40 -10.80 4.85 -2.42
C SER A 40 -12.24 4.55 -2.86
N MET A 41 -12.58 3.29 -3.10
CA MET A 41 -13.93 2.88 -3.50
C MET A 41 -14.97 3.13 -2.40
N ASP A 42 -14.62 2.82 -1.15
CA ASP A 42 -15.48 3.05 0.01
C ASP A 42 -15.75 4.56 0.18
N PHE A 43 -14.70 5.38 0.08
CA PHE A 43 -14.82 6.84 0.15
C PHE A 43 -15.70 7.43 -0.95
N VAL A 44 -15.49 7.03 -2.21
CA VAL A 44 -16.33 7.50 -3.33
C VAL A 44 -17.78 7.09 -3.13
N SER A 45 -18.02 5.87 -2.67
CA SER A 45 -19.38 5.37 -2.41
C SER A 45 -20.09 6.19 -1.33
N ASP A 46 -19.40 6.49 -0.23
CA ASP A 46 -19.96 7.30 0.85
C ASP A 46 -20.18 8.76 0.42
N ARG A 47 -19.28 9.30 -0.40
CA ARG A 47 -19.43 10.65 -0.95
C ARG A 47 -20.65 10.78 -1.84
N LEU A 48 -20.87 9.82 -2.74
CA LEU A 48 -22.04 9.76 -3.61
C LEU A 48 -23.34 9.65 -2.80
N ARG A 49 -23.36 8.86 -1.72
CA ARG A 49 -24.53 8.80 -0.82
C ARG A 49 -24.79 10.14 -0.14
N ALA A 50 -23.73 10.82 0.31
CA ALA A 50 -23.88 12.14 0.93
C ALA A 50 -24.35 13.20 -0.08
N ASP A 51 -23.87 13.15 -1.32
CA ASP A 51 -24.33 14.04 -2.39
C ASP A 51 -25.79 13.78 -2.78
N SER A 52 -26.22 12.53 -2.85
CA SER A 52 -27.63 12.18 -3.07
C SER A 52 -28.53 12.79 -1.99
N ARG A 53 -28.15 12.66 -0.72
CA ARG A 53 -28.91 13.27 0.40
C ARG A 53 -28.92 14.79 0.33
N MET A 54 -27.81 15.41 -0.05
CA MET A 54 -27.75 16.86 -0.23
C MET A 54 -28.67 17.33 -1.35
N LEU A 55 -28.72 16.62 -2.48
CA LEU A 55 -29.65 16.93 -3.57
C LEU A 55 -31.12 16.80 -3.14
N GLU A 56 -31.46 15.74 -2.42
CA GLU A 56 -32.80 15.56 -1.85
C GLU A 56 -33.17 16.71 -0.89
N GLN A 57 -32.24 17.14 -0.04
CA GLN A 57 -32.44 18.26 0.87
C GLN A 57 -32.55 19.60 0.14
N ALA A 58 -31.75 19.81 -0.90
CA ALA A 58 -31.79 21.02 -1.73
C ALA A 58 -33.14 21.19 -2.43
N CYS A 59 -33.77 20.10 -2.89
CA CYS A 59 -35.11 20.13 -3.45
C CYS A 59 -36.20 20.54 -2.45
N ASN A 60 -35.93 20.41 -1.14
CA ASN A 60 -36.85 20.77 -0.06
C ASN A 60 -36.60 22.18 0.50
N CYS A 61 -35.57 22.90 0.05
CA CYS A 61 -35.30 24.26 0.49
C CYS A 61 -36.37 25.23 -0.03
N GLY A 62 -37.02 25.96 0.87
CA GLY A 62 -38.07 26.93 0.51
C GLY A 62 -37.52 28.29 0.06
N ASN A 63 -36.23 28.56 0.30
CA ASN A 63 -35.57 29.81 -0.07
C ASN A 63 -34.06 29.62 -0.28
N ILE A 64 -33.41 30.65 -0.82
CA ILE A 64 -31.98 30.66 -1.12
C ILE A 64 -31.11 30.64 0.15
N ALA A 65 -31.58 31.20 1.27
CA ALA A 65 -30.81 31.20 2.51
C ALA A 65 -30.67 29.78 3.08
N ASP A 66 -31.75 28.97 3.03
CA ASP A 66 -31.73 27.57 3.43
C ASP A 66 -30.79 26.75 2.54
N LEU A 67 -30.82 27.01 1.22
CA LEU A 67 -29.91 26.37 0.27
C LEU A 67 -28.45 26.73 0.54
N ALA A 68 -28.17 27.99 0.87
CA ALA A 68 -26.83 28.45 1.23
C ALA A 68 -26.34 27.79 2.53
N ALA A 69 -27.20 27.68 3.56
CA ALA A 69 -26.86 26.99 4.79
C ALA A 69 -26.55 25.51 4.54
N LEU A 70 -27.36 24.83 3.73
CA LEU A 70 -27.14 23.44 3.32
C LEU A 70 -25.81 23.30 2.57
N GLN A 71 -25.50 24.21 1.64
CA GLN A 71 -24.24 24.21 0.90
C GLN A 71 -23.02 24.39 1.82
N GLN A 72 -23.10 25.28 2.81
CA GLN A 72 -22.00 25.50 3.78
C GLN A 72 -21.75 24.24 4.62
N GLN A 73 -22.82 23.61 5.10
CA GLN A 73 -22.71 22.35 5.85
C GLN A 73 -22.06 21.26 4.99
N TRP A 74 -22.55 21.08 3.76
CA TRP A 74 -22.00 20.12 2.81
C TRP A 74 -20.51 20.35 2.53
N MET A 75 -20.08 21.60 2.36
CA MET A 75 -18.66 21.93 2.16
C MET A 75 -17.81 21.55 3.37
N ALA A 76 -18.28 21.86 4.58
CA ALA A 76 -17.57 21.53 5.81
C ALA A 76 -17.42 20.01 5.99
N GLU A 77 -18.50 19.25 5.75
CA GLU A 77 -18.49 17.79 5.81
C GLU A 77 -17.58 17.19 4.73
N ALA A 78 -17.65 17.69 3.50
CA ALA A 78 -16.80 17.26 2.40
C ALA A 78 -15.32 17.46 2.73
N PHE A 79 -14.94 18.67 3.15
CA PHE A 79 -13.55 19.00 3.46
C PHE A 79 -13.00 18.09 4.56
N ARG A 80 -13.79 17.87 5.63
CA ARG A 80 -13.42 16.95 6.70
C ARG A 80 -13.20 15.54 6.16
N ALA A 81 -14.14 15.00 5.40
CA ALA A 81 -14.06 13.65 4.85
C ALA A 81 -12.83 13.46 3.93
N TYR A 82 -12.55 14.43 3.05
CA TYR A 82 -11.36 14.41 2.19
C TYR A 82 -10.06 14.45 3.01
N SER A 83 -10.00 15.27 4.06
CA SER A 83 -8.81 15.35 4.92
C SER A 83 -8.55 14.02 5.65
N GLU A 84 -9.60 13.39 6.18
CA GLU A 84 -9.52 12.13 6.91
C GLU A 84 -9.07 10.99 6.00
N VAL A 85 -9.69 10.83 4.81
CA VAL A 85 -9.30 9.76 3.89
C VAL A 85 -7.88 9.95 3.36
N THR A 86 -7.49 11.19 3.04
CA THR A 86 -6.14 11.49 2.54
C THR A 86 -5.10 11.16 3.60
N SER A 87 -5.35 11.51 4.85
CA SER A 87 -4.45 11.19 5.96
C SER A 87 -4.28 9.67 6.15
N ARG A 88 -5.38 8.90 6.09
CA ARG A 88 -5.32 7.43 6.19
C ARG A 88 -4.58 6.80 5.02
N MET A 89 -4.85 7.24 3.80
CA MET A 89 -4.15 6.75 2.60
C MET A 89 -2.65 7.03 2.66
N LEU A 90 -2.26 8.25 3.04
CA LEU A 90 -0.84 8.60 3.21
C LEU A 90 -0.18 7.72 4.26
N THR A 91 -0.84 7.49 5.40
CA THR A 91 -0.33 6.62 6.46
C THR A 91 -0.08 5.19 5.96
N GLN A 92 -1.01 4.62 5.20
CA GLN A 92 -0.85 3.28 4.63
C GLN A 92 0.27 3.22 3.59
N ALA A 93 0.39 4.25 2.75
CA ALA A 93 1.44 4.33 1.73
C ALA A 93 2.83 4.45 2.37
N PHE A 94 2.99 5.30 3.40
CA PHE A 94 4.26 5.45 4.11
C PHE A 94 4.67 4.20 4.88
N ALA A 95 3.72 3.54 5.55
CA ALA A 95 3.99 2.29 6.27
C ALA A 95 4.49 1.17 5.34
N ALA A 96 4.00 1.13 4.10
CA ALA A 96 4.47 0.16 3.10
C ALA A 96 5.84 0.52 2.50
N ALA A 97 6.18 1.81 2.47
CA ALA A 97 7.42 2.34 1.91
C ALA A 97 8.61 2.23 2.88
N THR A 98 8.37 2.20 4.19
CA THR A 98 9.44 2.00 5.18
C THR A 98 9.95 0.56 5.12
N PRO A 99 11.25 0.31 4.83
CA PRO A 99 11.85 -1.00 5.01
C PRO A 99 11.77 -1.36 6.49
N ALA A 100 11.27 -2.56 6.81
CA ALA A 100 11.49 -3.11 8.14
C ALA A 100 13.00 -3.11 8.38
N GLU A 101 13.48 -2.48 9.46
CA GLU A 101 14.87 -2.61 9.89
C GLU A 101 15.23 -4.10 9.85
N ALA A 102 16.20 -4.46 9.02
CA ALA A 102 16.73 -5.80 9.02
C ALA A 102 17.25 -6.07 10.44
N PRO A 103 16.90 -7.20 11.09
CA PRO A 103 17.48 -7.53 12.38
C PRO A 103 18.99 -7.51 12.20
N GLU A 104 19.68 -6.64 12.96
CA GLU A 104 21.13 -6.56 12.98
C GLU A 104 21.67 -8.00 13.01
N ALA A 105 22.28 -8.41 11.91
CA ALA A 105 23.04 -9.64 11.86
C ALA A 105 24.13 -9.45 12.91
N THR A 106 23.90 -10.00 14.10
CA THR A 106 24.86 -10.03 15.19
C THR A 106 26.14 -10.60 14.57
N THR A 107 27.10 -9.72 14.33
CA THR A 107 28.43 -10.04 13.86
C THR A 107 29.01 -11.04 14.84
N ARG A 108 28.85 -12.33 14.54
CA ARG A 108 29.54 -13.40 15.26
C ARG A 108 31.02 -13.15 14.97
N PRO A 109 31.85 -12.77 15.95
CA PRO A 109 33.26 -12.58 15.69
C PRO A 109 33.81 -13.93 15.22
N SER A 110 34.23 -13.96 13.95
CA SER A 110 34.84 -15.13 13.33
C SER A 110 36.08 -15.46 14.13
N ARG A 111 36.07 -16.63 14.77
CA ARG A 111 37.19 -17.23 15.51
C ARG A 111 38.29 -17.65 14.54
N ALA A 112 38.85 -16.71 13.80
CA ALA A 112 39.80 -16.93 12.72
C ALA A 112 40.98 -15.95 12.74
N VAL A 113 41.34 -15.42 13.92
CA VAL A 113 42.62 -14.71 14.12
C VAL A 113 43.26 -15.20 15.41
N ARG A 114 43.82 -16.43 15.36
CA ARG A 114 44.92 -16.84 16.26
C ARG A 114 45.72 -17.96 15.62
N ALA A 115 46.29 -17.68 14.46
CA ALA A 115 47.36 -18.48 13.88
C ALA A 115 48.32 -17.53 13.13
N ALA A 116 49.47 -17.30 13.75
CA ALA A 116 50.71 -16.61 13.30
C ALA A 116 51.15 -15.67 14.45
N GLU A 117 52.32 -15.73 15.07
CA GLU A 117 53.59 -16.48 15.01
C GLU A 117 54.46 -15.80 16.12
N PRO A 118 55.78 -16.02 16.33
CA PRO A 118 56.66 -17.17 16.06
C PRO A 118 57.46 -17.61 17.31
N ALA A 119 58.23 -18.69 17.11
CA ALA A 119 59.29 -19.12 17.99
C ALA A 119 60.49 -18.14 17.98
N ALA A 120 60.99 -17.77 19.17
CA ALA A 120 62.41 -17.56 19.47
C ALA A 120 62.58 -17.12 20.94
N ALA A 121 63.24 -17.94 21.75
CA ALA A 121 64.24 -17.57 22.77
C ALA A 121 64.33 -18.63 23.89
N ALA A 122 65.25 -19.59 23.73
CA ALA A 122 66.17 -20.10 24.75
C ALA A 122 67.14 -21.08 24.10
#